data_AF-A0A1V6XNI9-F1
#
_entry.id   AF-A0A1V6XNI9-F1
#
_cell.length_a   1.000
_cell.length_b   1.000
_cell.length_c   1.000
_cell.angle_alpha   90.00
_cell.angle_beta   90.00
_cell.angle_gamma   90.00
#
_symmetry.space_group_name_H-M   'P 1'
#
loop_
_entity.id
_entity.type
_entity.pdbx_description
1 polymer ?
#
loop_
_entity_poly.entity_id
_entity_poly.type
_entity_poly.pdbx_seq_one_letter_code
_entity_poly.pdbx_strand_id
1 'polypeptide(L)'
;MKTILLSVILPALASAAATNGKFTALSFNVAGLPSILQSNDVNGTKTDNANLIGTYFSEYGYDIINMQEDFNYHAYIYETDTHAYRTATSGGAAFGSGLNTISNYNWVDFTRVKWNICSDASSADCLTPKGFTFMRWNPADGVYVDFYNLHADAGIEDEDEAARNSNLQQVADYIDTWSTGNAVVVMGDTNSRYTRAKDTGIRVFKSQNSLADTWVDLEKDGVYPTAGADALVCENPTSVQTCETVDKVLYRGSSVVSLEADSFVYDSAKFTNTDPEYLGDILSDHNPILVNFTWSLSSSLRQSQFSGGPHGTWFNDLPSIPSSPAASVITFSGAERLDAVALELKDGTSFSHGGTGGTKVSLTLASGEYWTETKLCTGKHNKHTRNFYIKATTSTGKTLEAGTSTDDCQTFTAPDGFAVVGFMGQDADEIDQLALVYAAY
;
A
#
# COMPACT_ATOMS: atom_id res chain seq x y z
N MET A 1 45.98 34.40 5.41
CA MET A 1 45.95 32.97 4.98
C MET A 1 44.53 32.65 4.58
N LYS A 2 44.27 32.41 3.29
CA LYS A 2 42.94 31.94 2.82
C LYS A 2 42.97 30.42 2.85
N THR A 3 42.17 29.83 3.71
CA THR A 3 42.00 28.38 3.82
C THR A 3 41.21 27.90 2.60
N ILE A 4 41.85 27.11 1.74
CA ILE A 4 41.19 26.42 0.63
C ILE A 4 40.66 25.11 1.21
N LEU A 5 39.33 24.97 1.33
CA LEU A 5 38.70 23.67 1.59
C LEU A 5 38.64 22.90 0.26
N LEU A 6 39.46 21.85 0.14
CA LEU A 6 39.25 20.81 -0.88
C LEU A 6 38.02 19.99 -0.49
N SER A 7 36.96 20.06 -1.29
CA SER A 7 35.87 19.09 -1.21
C SER A 7 36.32 17.80 -1.90
N VAL A 8 36.42 16.72 -1.11
CA VAL A 8 36.61 15.37 -1.63
C VAL A 8 35.24 14.85 -2.04
N ILE A 9 35.03 14.69 -3.34
CA ILE A 9 33.85 14.01 -3.89
C ILE A 9 34.14 12.51 -3.78
N LEU A 10 33.52 11.82 -2.83
CA LEU A 10 33.45 10.36 -2.85
C LEU A 10 32.45 9.95 -3.94
N PRO A 11 32.82 9.08 -4.90
CA PRO A 11 31.85 8.49 -5.81
C PRO A 11 30.87 7.63 -5.00
N ALA A 12 29.58 7.93 -5.11
CA ALA A 12 28.53 7.05 -4.60
C ALA A 12 28.66 5.72 -5.34
N LEU A 13 29.09 4.68 -4.62
CA LEU A 13 28.99 3.31 -5.11
C LEU A 13 27.50 3.03 -5.30
N ALA A 14 27.08 2.83 -6.55
CA ALA A 14 25.75 2.33 -6.86
C ALA A 14 25.60 0.97 -6.17
N SER A 15 24.90 0.94 -5.04
CA SER A 15 24.49 -0.32 -4.43
C SER A 15 23.63 -1.06 -5.45
N ALA A 16 23.93 -2.32 -5.72
CA ALA A 16 23.04 -3.15 -6.53
C ALA A 16 21.64 -3.13 -5.89
N ALA A 17 20.61 -2.85 -6.69
CA ALA A 17 19.24 -2.83 -6.20
C ALA A 17 18.87 -4.21 -5.63
N ALA A 18 18.26 -4.23 -4.44
CA ALA A 18 17.80 -5.46 -3.82
C ALA A 18 16.75 -6.14 -4.71
N THR A 19 16.93 -7.43 -4.99
CA THR A 19 15.99 -8.22 -5.82
C THR A 19 15.11 -9.14 -5.00
N ASN A 20 15.35 -9.22 -3.70
CA ASN A 20 14.55 -9.91 -2.71
C ASN A 20 14.77 -9.26 -1.35
N GLY A 21 13.86 -9.53 -0.42
CA GLY A 21 13.95 -9.01 0.93
C GLY A 21 12.85 -9.58 1.81
N LYS A 22 12.82 -9.08 3.06
CA LYS A 22 11.79 -9.39 4.04
C LYS A 22 11.27 -8.11 4.66
N PHE A 23 10.06 -8.15 5.17
CA PHE A 23 9.54 -7.10 6.04
C PHE A 23 8.53 -7.65 7.04
N THR A 24 8.33 -6.91 8.13
CA THR A 24 7.26 -7.19 9.10
C THR A 24 6.08 -6.25 8.92
N ALA A 25 4.86 -6.78 8.98
CA ALA A 25 3.63 -5.99 9.00
C ALA A 25 2.83 -6.25 10.27
N LEU A 26 2.45 -5.18 10.99
CA LEU A 26 1.61 -5.25 12.18
C LEU A 26 0.26 -4.59 11.91
N SER A 27 -0.84 -5.26 12.28
CA SER A 27 -2.16 -4.65 12.39
C SER A 27 -2.55 -4.57 13.86
N PHE A 28 -2.96 -3.39 14.33
CA PHE A 28 -3.35 -3.20 15.72
C PHE A 28 -4.43 -2.13 15.91
N ASN A 29 -5.61 -2.54 16.38
CA ASN A 29 -6.55 -1.60 16.97
C ASN A 29 -5.98 -1.10 18.31
N VAL A 30 -5.72 0.21 18.43
CA VAL A 30 -5.03 0.81 19.57
C VAL A 30 -5.98 1.39 20.62
N ALA A 31 -7.29 1.13 20.51
CA ALA A 31 -8.31 1.50 21.50
C ALA A 31 -8.29 3.00 21.87
N GLY A 32 -8.12 3.88 20.88
CA GLY A 32 -7.87 5.31 21.09
C GLY A 32 -9.12 6.20 21.15
N LEU A 33 -10.31 5.63 21.38
CA LEU A 33 -11.53 6.39 21.66
C LEU A 33 -11.42 7.16 23.00
N PRO A 34 -12.03 8.36 23.12
CA PRO A 34 -12.05 9.11 24.38
C PRO A 34 -12.56 8.26 25.56
N SER A 35 -11.86 8.29 26.68
CA SER A 35 -12.23 7.49 27.87
C SER A 35 -13.64 7.74 28.41
N ILE A 36 -14.21 8.94 28.18
CA ILE A 36 -15.59 9.26 28.53
C ILE A 36 -16.63 8.53 27.66
N LEU A 37 -16.24 8.14 26.44
CA LEU A 37 -17.08 7.39 25.51
C LEU A 37 -16.89 5.88 25.70
N GLN A 38 -15.64 5.43 25.83
CA GLN A 38 -15.32 4.01 25.92
C GLN A 38 -13.97 3.79 26.63
N SER A 39 -13.97 3.00 27.71
CA SER A 39 -12.74 2.55 28.38
C SER A 39 -12.10 1.35 27.66
N ASN A 40 -12.87 0.61 26.86
CA ASN A 40 -12.52 -0.70 26.28
C ASN A 40 -12.21 -1.77 27.35
N ASP A 41 -12.63 -1.55 28.60
CA ASP A 41 -12.26 -2.39 29.76
C ASP A 41 -10.75 -2.62 29.90
N VAL A 42 -9.96 -1.64 29.44
CA VAL A 42 -8.49 -1.63 29.55
C VAL A 42 -8.07 -0.83 30.78
N ASN A 43 -7.24 -1.42 31.64
CA ASN A 43 -6.70 -0.78 32.83
C ASN A 43 -5.64 0.29 32.51
N GLY A 44 -5.35 1.15 33.47
CA GLY A 44 -4.47 2.31 33.29
C GLY A 44 -5.14 3.48 32.58
N THR A 45 -4.38 4.53 32.25
CA THR A 45 -4.91 5.67 31.49
C THR A 45 -4.69 5.46 30.00
N LYS A 46 -5.66 5.87 29.17
CA LYS A 46 -5.55 5.82 27.71
C LYS A 46 -4.30 6.56 27.18
N THR A 47 -3.89 7.63 27.85
CA THR A 47 -2.68 8.39 27.51
C THR A 47 -1.42 7.58 27.78
N ASP A 48 -1.29 6.98 28.96
CA ASP A 48 -0.10 6.19 29.31
C ASP A 48 -0.01 4.92 28.45
N ASN A 49 -1.15 4.27 28.20
CA ASN A 49 -1.22 3.11 27.32
C ASN A 49 -0.81 3.48 25.88
N ALA A 50 -1.28 4.61 25.35
CA ALA A 50 -0.88 5.10 24.03
C ALA A 50 0.63 5.42 23.94
N ASN A 51 1.20 6.06 24.97
CA ASN A 51 2.65 6.29 25.04
C ASN A 51 3.44 4.98 25.06
N LEU A 52 2.96 3.97 25.80
CA LEU A 52 3.61 2.67 25.88
C LEU A 52 3.50 1.89 24.57
N ILE A 53 2.34 1.92 23.90
CA ILE A 53 2.17 1.37 22.55
C ILE A 53 3.18 2.00 21.57
N GLY A 54 3.31 3.33 21.54
CA GLY A 54 4.30 4.01 20.69
C GLY A 54 5.74 3.64 21.02
N THR A 55 6.05 3.44 22.31
CA THR A 55 7.37 2.96 22.76
C THR A 55 7.64 1.56 22.23
N TYR A 56 6.67 0.64 22.29
CA TYR A 56 6.81 -0.71 21.75
C TYR A 56 6.93 -0.75 20.23
N PHE A 57 6.19 0.12 19.52
CA PHE A 57 6.40 0.28 18.09
C PHE A 57 7.84 0.68 17.78
N SER A 58 8.38 1.67 18.48
CA SER A 58 9.79 2.07 18.33
C SER A 58 10.78 0.98 18.76
N GLU A 59 10.50 0.23 19.83
CA GLU A 59 11.39 -0.79 20.38
C GLU A 59 11.51 -1.99 19.44
N TYR A 60 10.38 -2.46 18.91
CA TYR A 60 10.35 -3.61 18.02
C TYR A 60 10.63 -3.27 16.56
N GLY A 61 10.40 -2.00 16.16
CA GLY A 61 10.81 -1.47 14.86
C GLY A 61 10.17 -2.16 13.66
N TYR A 62 8.89 -2.55 13.77
CA TYR A 62 8.18 -3.25 12.70
C TYR A 62 8.05 -2.38 11.43
N ASP A 63 8.41 -2.92 10.27
CA ASP A 63 8.55 -2.14 9.03
C ASP A 63 7.32 -1.35 8.58
N ILE A 64 6.11 -1.88 8.79
CA ILE A 64 4.85 -1.16 8.54
C ILE A 64 3.79 -1.57 9.57
N ILE A 65 3.13 -0.57 10.14
CA ILE A 65 2.11 -0.75 11.18
C ILE A 65 0.84 0.00 10.78
N ASN A 66 -0.27 -0.73 10.64
CA ASN A 66 -1.61 -0.16 10.45
C ASN A 66 -2.35 -0.14 11.78
N MET A 67 -2.73 1.07 12.19
CA MET A 67 -3.47 1.28 13.43
C MET A 67 -4.95 1.55 13.14
N GLN A 68 -5.83 0.95 13.93
CA GLN A 68 -7.27 1.24 14.00
C GLN A 68 -7.62 1.89 15.34
N GLU A 69 -8.73 2.64 15.38
CA GLU A 69 -9.12 3.48 16.52
C GLU A 69 -8.05 4.48 17.01
N ASP A 70 -7.10 4.84 16.16
CA ASP A 70 -6.11 5.85 16.49
C ASP A 70 -6.70 7.27 16.35
N PHE A 71 -7.56 7.62 17.31
CA PHE A 71 -8.34 8.86 17.35
C PHE A 71 -7.68 9.91 18.26
N ASN A 72 -8.07 9.96 19.54
CA ASN A 72 -7.82 11.09 20.43
C ASN A 72 -6.46 11.04 21.13
N TYR A 73 -5.82 9.87 21.14
CA TYR A 73 -4.53 9.64 21.80
C TYR A 73 -3.36 9.50 20.81
N HIS A 74 -3.62 9.74 19.52
CA HIS A 74 -2.63 9.70 18.43
C HIS A 74 -1.31 10.42 18.74
N ALA A 75 -1.41 11.63 19.31
CA ALA A 75 -0.24 12.43 19.61
C ALA A 75 0.71 11.74 20.61
N TYR A 76 0.18 10.93 21.52
CA TYR A 76 0.98 10.19 22.52
C TYR A 76 1.67 8.96 21.91
N ILE A 77 1.02 8.27 20.98
CA ILE A 77 1.70 7.22 20.19
C ILE A 77 2.87 7.84 19.42
N TYR A 78 2.63 8.99 18.76
CA TYR A 78 3.66 9.65 17.95
C TYR A 78 4.76 10.33 18.76
N GLU A 79 4.50 10.65 20.03
CA GLU A 79 5.48 11.23 20.95
C GLU A 79 6.62 10.23 21.26
N THR A 80 6.30 8.95 21.37
CA THR A 80 7.25 7.89 21.74
C THR A 80 7.66 6.99 20.58
N ASP A 81 6.91 6.96 19.49
CA ASP A 81 7.28 6.27 18.26
C ASP A 81 8.47 6.95 17.55
N THR A 82 9.28 6.18 16.81
CA THR A 82 10.44 6.69 16.04
C THR A 82 10.45 6.33 14.55
N HIS A 83 9.39 5.73 14.01
CA HIS A 83 9.33 5.42 12.58
C HIS A 83 9.45 6.67 11.71
N ALA A 84 10.19 6.54 10.61
CA ALA A 84 10.59 7.66 9.74
C ALA A 84 9.41 8.23 8.93
N TYR A 85 8.44 7.40 8.59
CA TYR A 85 7.29 7.78 7.76
C TYR A 85 6.00 7.57 8.52
N ARG A 86 5.17 8.62 8.57
CA ARG A 86 3.94 8.63 9.37
C ARG A 86 2.82 9.34 8.62
N THR A 87 1.64 8.74 8.59
CA THR A 87 0.46 9.43 8.06
C THR A 87 0.07 10.55 9.01
N ALA A 88 -0.35 11.71 8.49
CA ALA A 88 -1.00 12.72 9.32
C ALA A 88 -2.38 12.22 9.78
N THR A 89 -2.76 12.50 11.03
CA THR A 89 -4.10 12.17 11.54
C THR A 89 -5.20 12.91 10.79
N SER A 90 -6.35 12.26 10.64
CA SER A 90 -7.60 12.88 10.16
C SER A 90 -8.41 13.58 11.26
N GLY A 91 -7.93 13.58 12.50
CA GLY A 91 -8.62 14.15 13.67
C GLY A 91 -9.09 13.08 14.67
N GLY A 92 -9.61 13.53 15.81
CA GLY A 92 -10.18 12.66 16.84
C GLY A 92 -11.54 12.07 16.44
N ALA A 93 -12.13 11.29 17.35
CA ALA A 93 -13.45 10.70 17.15
C ALA A 93 -14.50 11.77 16.77
N ALA A 94 -15.46 11.38 15.93
CA ALA A 94 -16.43 12.22 15.22
C ALA A 94 -15.90 13.02 14.02
N PHE A 95 -14.59 13.24 13.90
CA PHE A 95 -13.99 14.00 12.80
C PHE A 95 -13.04 13.17 11.94
N GLY A 96 -12.26 12.30 12.57
CA GLY A 96 -11.28 11.46 11.91
C GLY A 96 -11.76 10.03 11.70
N SER A 97 -11.05 9.32 10.83
CA SER A 97 -11.28 7.90 10.53
C SER A 97 -10.76 6.95 11.60
N GLY A 98 -9.82 7.40 12.46
CA GLY A 98 -9.12 6.54 13.40
C GLY A 98 -8.11 5.60 12.72
N LEU A 99 -7.77 5.86 11.45
CA LEU A 99 -6.87 5.03 10.66
C LEU A 99 -5.60 5.80 10.33
N ASN A 100 -4.49 5.28 10.84
CA ASN A 100 -3.16 5.81 10.61
C ASN A 100 -2.17 4.69 10.38
N THR A 101 -1.07 5.03 9.71
CA THR A 101 0.01 4.10 9.38
C THR A 101 1.34 4.75 9.73
N ILE A 102 2.23 3.97 10.33
CA ILE A 102 3.64 4.31 10.54
C ILE A 102 4.51 3.25 9.85
N SER A 103 5.69 3.64 9.39
CA SER A 103 6.54 2.78 8.58
C SER A 103 8.01 3.21 8.59
N ASN A 104 8.91 2.23 8.46
CA ASN A 104 10.35 2.43 8.24
C ASN A 104 10.67 2.91 6.82
N TYR A 105 9.77 2.63 5.86
CA TYR A 105 9.93 2.93 4.45
C TYR A 105 8.85 3.87 3.93
N ASN A 106 9.15 4.57 2.82
CA ASN A 106 8.23 5.53 2.25
C ASN A 106 7.08 4.85 1.48
N TRP A 107 6.08 5.63 1.13
CA TRP A 107 5.04 5.25 0.19
C TRP A 107 4.85 6.36 -0.84
N VAL A 108 4.25 5.99 -1.97
CA VAL A 108 3.59 6.92 -2.87
C VAL A 108 2.10 6.73 -2.75
N ASP A 109 1.36 7.79 -3.02
CA ASP A 109 -0.09 7.82 -3.00
C ASP A 109 -0.66 7.53 -1.59
N PHE A 110 -1.63 8.34 -1.17
CA PHE A 110 -2.31 8.09 0.09
C PHE A 110 -3.73 8.61 0.00
N THR A 111 -4.70 7.76 0.30
CA THR A 111 -6.10 8.18 0.37
C THR A 111 -6.79 7.66 1.62
N ARG A 112 -7.87 8.35 2.01
CA ARG A 112 -8.82 7.92 3.03
C ARG A 112 -10.19 7.86 2.40
N VAL A 113 -10.84 6.70 2.49
CA VAL A 113 -12.13 6.45 1.89
C VAL A 113 -13.12 6.12 2.99
N LYS A 114 -14.15 6.97 3.14
CA LYS A 114 -15.24 6.74 4.09
C LYS A 114 -16.13 5.59 3.61
N TRP A 115 -16.68 4.83 4.53
CA TRP A 115 -17.72 3.86 4.22
C TRP A 115 -18.97 4.51 3.62
N ASN A 116 -19.51 3.87 2.58
CA ASN A 116 -20.78 4.27 1.97
C ASN A 116 -21.99 3.87 2.82
N ILE A 117 -21.87 2.76 3.56
CA ILE A 117 -22.89 2.21 4.44
C ILE A 117 -22.25 1.98 5.82
N CYS A 118 -22.95 2.36 6.87
CA CYS A 118 -22.59 2.13 8.27
C CYS A 118 -23.87 1.84 9.06
N SER A 119 -23.72 1.26 10.24
CA SER A 119 -24.78 1.00 11.22
C SER A 119 -24.51 1.75 12.52
N ASP A 120 -25.57 2.07 13.26
CA ASP A 120 -25.47 2.50 14.66
C ASP A 120 -26.23 1.53 15.58
N ALA A 121 -26.48 0.28 15.15
CA ALA A 121 -27.37 -0.64 15.84
C ALA A 121 -26.74 -1.19 17.13
N SER A 122 -25.50 -1.70 17.05
CA SER A 122 -24.72 -2.08 18.24
C SER A 122 -23.74 -1.01 18.73
N SER A 123 -23.28 -0.15 17.83
CA SER A 123 -22.18 0.79 18.08
C SER A 123 -22.46 2.14 17.41
N ALA A 124 -21.53 3.09 17.42
CA ALA A 124 -21.74 4.44 16.87
C ALA A 124 -20.93 4.66 15.58
N ASP A 125 -20.88 3.65 14.71
CA ASP A 125 -20.00 3.61 13.54
C ASP A 125 -20.31 4.70 12.51
N CYS A 126 -21.56 5.17 12.43
CA CYS A 126 -21.92 6.29 11.55
C CYS A 126 -21.54 7.67 12.11
N LEU A 127 -21.26 7.78 13.42
CA LEU A 127 -20.96 9.05 14.08
C LEU A 127 -19.54 9.55 13.84
N THR A 128 -18.68 8.72 13.23
CA THR A 128 -17.30 9.08 12.84
C THR A 128 -17.04 8.60 11.40
N PRO A 129 -16.17 9.24 10.61
CA PRO A 129 -15.90 8.79 9.25
C PRO A 129 -15.02 7.53 9.20
N LYS A 130 -15.49 6.41 9.76
CA LYS A 130 -14.88 5.08 9.57
C LYS A 130 -14.79 4.73 8.09
N GLY A 131 -13.83 3.88 7.75
CA GLY A 131 -13.44 3.68 6.38
C GLY A 131 -12.25 2.74 6.21
N PHE A 132 -11.52 2.97 5.13
CA PHE A 132 -10.18 2.44 4.92
C PHE A 132 -9.23 3.53 4.43
N THR A 133 -7.93 3.28 4.59
CA THR A 133 -6.88 4.01 3.90
C THR A 133 -6.23 3.12 2.86
N PHE A 134 -5.64 3.75 1.84
CA PHE A 134 -4.84 3.09 0.83
C PHE A 134 -3.52 3.84 0.66
N MET A 135 -2.44 3.09 0.49
CA MET A 135 -1.13 3.62 0.06
C MET A 135 -0.38 2.60 -0.77
N ARG A 136 0.57 3.07 -1.57
CA ARG A 136 1.49 2.21 -2.32
C ARG A 136 2.87 2.25 -1.68
N TRP A 137 3.11 1.30 -0.79
CA TRP A 137 4.31 1.21 0.03
C TRP A 137 5.52 0.75 -0.78
N ASN A 138 6.68 1.35 -0.52
CA ASN A 138 7.90 1.16 -1.32
C ASN A 138 9.11 0.81 -0.43
N PRO A 139 9.34 -0.48 -0.12
CA PRO A 139 10.46 -0.90 0.72
C PRO A 139 11.80 -0.93 0.00
N ALA A 140 11.81 -1.00 -1.34
CA ALA A 140 13.01 -1.07 -2.15
C ALA A 140 12.73 -0.61 -3.60
N ASP A 141 13.79 -0.33 -4.35
CA ASP A 141 13.66 0.15 -5.72
C ASP A 141 12.87 -0.79 -6.63
N GLY A 142 11.79 -0.26 -7.23
CA GLY A 142 10.91 -1.02 -8.12
C GLY A 142 10.03 -2.06 -7.41
N VAL A 143 9.97 -2.05 -6.08
CA VAL A 143 9.12 -2.94 -5.27
C VAL A 143 7.97 -2.13 -4.68
N TYR A 144 6.74 -2.47 -5.05
CA TYR A 144 5.56 -1.81 -4.52
C TYR A 144 4.53 -2.81 -4.04
N VAL A 145 3.98 -2.52 -2.86
CA VAL A 145 2.88 -3.29 -2.26
C VAL A 145 1.79 -2.30 -1.87
N ASP A 146 0.60 -2.52 -2.36
CA ASP A 146 -0.57 -1.70 -2.06
C ASP A 146 -1.12 -2.14 -0.69
N PHE A 147 -1.02 -1.25 0.31
CA PHE A 147 -1.49 -1.48 1.66
C PHE A 147 -2.84 -0.83 1.90
N TYR A 148 -3.74 -1.61 2.48
CA TYR A 148 -5.06 -1.18 2.94
C TYR A 148 -5.15 -1.30 4.45
N ASN A 149 -5.47 -0.20 5.13
CA ASN A 149 -5.82 -0.17 6.57
C ASN A 149 -7.32 0.01 6.70
N LEU A 150 -8.05 -0.85 7.40
CA LEU A 150 -9.50 -0.71 7.53
C LEU A 150 -10.00 -0.94 8.96
N HIS A 151 -11.14 -0.32 9.27
CA HIS A 151 -11.95 -0.63 10.45
C HIS A 151 -13.41 -0.68 10.02
N ALA A 152 -13.93 -1.89 9.85
CA ALA A 152 -15.31 -2.14 9.38
C ALA A 152 -16.34 -2.07 10.52
N ASP A 153 -17.62 -2.05 10.15
CA ASP A 153 -18.74 -1.91 11.09
C ASP A 153 -18.77 -2.97 12.21
N ALA A 154 -18.88 -2.51 13.47
CA ALA A 154 -18.84 -3.34 14.67
C ALA A 154 -20.23 -3.87 15.06
N GLY A 155 -20.26 -4.97 15.82
CA GLY A 155 -21.50 -5.55 16.33
C GLY A 155 -22.04 -6.73 15.52
N ILE A 156 -23.17 -7.27 15.99
CA ILE A 156 -23.78 -8.52 15.49
C ILE A 156 -25.29 -8.42 15.27
N GLU A 157 -25.86 -7.21 15.32
CA GLU A 157 -27.24 -7.00 14.88
C GLU A 157 -27.32 -7.00 13.34
N ASP A 158 -28.50 -7.30 12.78
CA ASP A 158 -28.66 -7.53 11.34
C ASP A 158 -28.13 -6.37 10.49
N GLU A 159 -28.34 -5.13 10.93
CA GLU A 159 -27.86 -3.91 10.29
C GLU A 159 -26.32 -3.79 10.33
N ASP A 160 -25.68 -4.17 11.44
CA ASP A 160 -24.22 -4.14 11.58
C ASP A 160 -23.56 -5.13 10.61
N GLU A 161 -24.10 -6.35 10.54
CA GLU A 161 -23.57 -7.39 9.66
C GLU A 161 -23.79 -7.02 8.19
N ALA A 162 -24.92 -6.39 7.84
CA ALA A 162 -25.18 -5.87 6.51
C ALA A 162 -24.20 -4.73 6.13
N ALA A 163 -23.98 -3.78 7.04
CA ALA A 163 -23.02 -2.68 6.85
C ALA A 163 -21.60 -3.20 6.68
N ARG A 164 -21.15 -4.09 7.58
CA ARG A 164 -19.82 -4.73 7.51
C ARG A 164 -19.60 -5.49 6.21
N ASN A 165 -20.59 -6.27 5.77
CA ASN A 165 -20.51 -6.95 4.47
C ASN A 165 -20.34 -5.95 3.31
N SER A 166 -21.06 -4.82 3.35
CA SER A 166 -20.89 -3.74 2.36
C SER A 166 -19.53 -3.05 2.46
N ASN A 167 -18.96 -2.88 3.65
CA ASN A 167 -17.65 -2.27 3.83
C ASN A 167 -16.55 -3.12 3.17
N LEU A 168 -16.56 -4.43 3.43
CA LEU A 168 -15.56 -5.34 2.87
C LEU A 168 -15.68 -5.46 1.34
N GLN A 169 -16.92 -5.44 0.81
CA GLN A 169 -17.15 -5.33 -0.63
C GLN A 169 -16.59 -4.02 -1.21
N GLN A 170 -16.77 -2.89 -0.51
CA GLN A 170 -16.25 -1.59 -0.96
C GLN A 170 -14.71 -1.59 -1.06
N VAL A 171 -14.01 -2.27 -0.14
CA VAL A 171 -12.55 -2.45 -0.24
C VAL A 171 -12.19 -3.32 -1.45
N ALA A 172 -12.91 -4.42 -1.67
CA ALA A 172 -12.66 -5.32 -2.79
C ALA A 172 -12.85 -4.63 -4.15
N ASP A 173 -13.88 -3.81 -4.30
CA ASP A 173 -14.12 -3.02 -5.51
C ASP A 173 -13.03 -1.95 -5.72
N TYR A 174 -12.52 -1.37 -4.62
CA TYR A 174 -11.42 -0.43 -4.68
C TYR A 174 -10.12 -1.11 -5.14
N ILE A 175 -9.85 -2.34 -4.69
CA ILE A 175 -8.69 -3.15 -5.13
C ILE A 175 -8.76 -3.43 -6.63
N ASP A 176 -9.92 -3.80 -7.16
CA ASP A 176 -10.09 -4.05 -8.61
C ASP A 176 -9.84 -2.78 -9.44
N THR A 177 -10.08 -1.61 -8.87
CA THR A 177 -9.84 -0.32 -9.52
C THR A 177 -8.38 0.14 -9.40
N TRP A 178 -7.81 0.12 -8.19
CA TRP A 178 -6.57 0.83 -7.86
C TRP A 178 -5.34 -0.07 -7.71
N SER A 179 -5.55 -1.38 -7.64
CA SER A 179 -4.49 -2.38 -7.39
C SER A 179 -4.45 -3.49 -8.42
N THR A 180 -5.15 -3.33 -9.55
CA THR A 180 -5.00 -4.23 -10.70
C THR A 180 -3.53 -4.27 -11.13
N GLY A 181 -2.97 -5.49 -11.19
CA GLY A 181 -1.55 -5.74 -11.52
C GLY A 181 -0.56 -5.57 -10.37
N ASN A 182 -0.97 -5.11 -9.18
CA ASN A 182 -0.08 -4.85 -8.04
C ASN A 182 -0.15 -5.94 -6.97
N ALA A 183 0.92 -6.05 -6.18
CA ALA A 183 0.89 -6.83 -4.94
C ALA A 183 0.04 -6.07 -3.91
N VAL A 184 -0.69 -6.78 -3.08
CA VAL A 184 -1.67 -6.19 -2.16
C VAL A 184 -1.55 -6.82 -0.79
N VAL A 185 -1.63 -5.99 0.25
CA VAL A 185 -1.86 -6.39 1.64
C VAL A 185 -3.04 -5.62 2.19
N VAL A 186 -4.05 -6.33 2.68
CA VAL A 186 -5.20 -5.76 3.41
C VAL A 186 -5.06 -6.15 4.86
N MET A 187 -4.96 -5.19 5.77
CA MET A 187 -4.90 -5.50 7.19
C MET A 187 -5.65 -4.49 8.05
N GLY A 188 -6.34 -4.99 9.06
CA GLY A 188 -7.12 -4.16 9.96
C GLY A 188 -8.18 -4.93 10.72
N ASP A 189 -8.96 -4.20 11.49
CA ASP A 189 -10.15 -4.70 12.18
C ASP A 189 -11.30 -4.86 11.17
N THR A 190 -11.49 -6.09 10.70
CA THR A 190 -12.57 -6.39 9.75
C THR A 190 -13.92 -6.55 10.43
N ASN A 191 -13.96 -6.53 11.77
CA ASN A 191 -15.09 -6.92 12.61
C ASN A 191 -15.70 -8.29 12.27
N SER A 192 -15.02 -9.10 11.45
CA SER A 192 -15.56 -10.32 10.83
C SER A 192 -14.88 -11.59 11.34
N ARG A 193 -15.68 -12.65 11.48
CA ARG A 193 -15.21 -14.01 11.74
C ARG A 193 -15.69 -14.94 10.63
N TYR A 194 -14.82 -15.80 10.12
CA TYR A 194 -15.19 -16.86 9.18
C TYR A 194 -16.25 -17.81 9.75
N THR A 195 -16.22 -18.04 11.06
CA THR A 195 -17.22 -18.87 11.76
C THR A 195 -18.59 -18.20 11.87
N ARG A 196 -18.70 -16.87 11.80
CA ARG A 196 -19.99 -16.16 11.88
C ARG A 196 -20.76 -16.31 10.58
N ALA A 197 -21.99 -16.83 10.68
CA ALA A 197 -22.79 -17.20 9.51
C ALA A 197 -23.09 -16.03 8.55
N LYS A 198 -23.30 -14.84 9.10
CA LYS A 198 -23.69 -13.64 8.35
C LYS A 198 -22.50 -12.74 7.94
N ASP A 199 -21.28 -13.06 8.37
CA ASP A 199 -20.05 -12.42 7.87
C ASP A 199 -19.65 -13.01 6.51
N THR A 200 -20.46 -12.73 5.50
CA THR A 200 -20.19 -13.22 4.15
C THR A 200 -19.12 -12.39 3.43
N GLY A 201 -18.98 -11.12 3.81
CA GLY A 201 -18.12 -10.13 3.15
C GLY A 201 -16.64 -10.47 3.22
N ILE A 202 -16.14 -11.09 4.30
CA ILE A 202 -14.70 -11.41 4.41
C ILE A 202 -14.21 -12.35 3.30
N ARG A 203 -15.11 -13.16 2.72
CA ARG A 203 -14.77 -14.13 1.68
C ARG A 203 -14.59 -13.48 0.30
N VAL A 204 -15.05 -12.24 0.10
CA VAL A 204 -14.95 -11.56 -1.20
C VAL A 204 -13.49 -11.30 -1.59
N PHE A 205 -12.62 -11.03 -0.61
CA PHE A 205 -11.19 -10.86 -0.84
C PHE A 205 -10.55 -12.07 -1.53
N LYS A 206 -10.96 -13.29 -1.15
CA LYS A 206 -10.53 -14.51 -1.81
C LYS A 206 -11.17 -14.68 -3.19
N SER A 207 -12.48 -14.54 -3.29
CA SER A 207 -13.21 -14.89 -4.53
C SER A 207 -13.09 -13.84 -5.64
N GLN A 208 -12.95 -12.56 -5.29
CA GLN A 208 -12.88 -11.44 -6.23
C GLN A 208 -11.43 -11.00 -6.46
N ASN A 209 -10.70 -10.69 -5.39
CA ASN A 209 -9.36 -10.11 -5.51
C ASN A 209 -8.22 -11.14 -5.47
N SER A 210 -8.54 -12.43 -5.28
CA SER A 210 -7.56 -13.52 -5.15
C SER A 210 -6.56 -13.34 -3.99
N LEU A 211 -7.02 -12.74 -2.89
CA LEU A 211 -6.23 -12.63 -1.67
C LEU A 211 -6.31 -13.92 -0.85
N ALA A 212 -5.17 -14.33 -0.31
CA ALA A 212 -5.08 -15.33 0.75
C ALA A 212 -5.15 -14.66 2.12
N ASP A 213 -5.53 -15.40 3.16
CA ASP A 213 -5.54 -14.94 4.54
C ASP A 213 -4.40 -15.64 5.28
N THR A 214 -3.52 -14.86 5.90
CA THR A 214 -2.30 -15.38 6.53
C THR A 214 -2.60 -16.34 7.67
N TRP A 215 -3.65 -16.07 8.46
CA TRP A 215 -4.08 -16.96 9.54
C TRP A 215 -4.65 -18.27 8.98
N VAL A 216 -5.42 -18.20 7.89
CA VAL A 216 -5.97 -19.41 7.29
C VAL A 216 -4.86 -20.28 6.70
N ASP A 217 -3.93 -19.68 5.97
CA ASP A 217 -2.85 -20.42 5.33
C ASP A 217 -1.89 -21.04 6.33
N LEU A 218 -1.54 -20.31 7.41
CA LEU A 218 -0.50 -20.72 8.35
C LEU A 218 -1.03 -21.45 9.60
N GLU A 219 -2.21 -21.08 10.11
CA GLU A 219 -2.77 -21.64 11.35
C GLU A 219 -3.96 -22.59 11.12
N LYS A 220 -4.45 -22.67 9.87
CA LYS A 220 -5.58 -23.55 9.47
C LYS A 220 -5.29 -24.44 8.26
N ASP A 221 -4.02 -24.61 7.89
CA ASP A 221 -3.59 -25.46 6.77
C ASP A 221 -4.31 -25.11 5.44
N GLY A 222 -4.60 -23.82 5.21
CA GLY A 222 -5.33 -23.32 4.04
C GLY A 222 -6.84 -23.62 4.05
N VAL A 223 -7.38 -24.17 5.13
CA VAL A 223 -8.79 -24.55 5.24
C VAL A 223 -9.58 -23.47 5.99
N TYR A 224 -10.41 -22.75 5.23
CA TYR A 224 -11.28 -21.72 5.78
C TYR A 224 -12.32 -22.33 6.74
N PRO A 225 -12.55 -21.74 7.92
CA PRO A 225 -13.62 -22.17 8.81
C PRO A 225 -15.00 -22.13 8.14
N THR A 226 -15.84 -23.09 8.52
CA THR A 226 -17.22 -23.20 8.02
C THR A 226 -18.09 -22.12 8.66
N ALA A 227 -18.81 -21.36 7.83
CA ALA A 227 -19.77 -20.36 8.31
C ALA A 227 -20.89 -21.03 9.11
N GLY A 228 -21.18 -20.50 10.30
CA GLY A 228 -22.17 -21.04 11.24
C GLY A 228 -21.66 -22.17 12.13
N ALA A 229 -20.38 -22.54 12.04
CA ALA A 229 -19.75 -23.42 13.02
C ALA A 229 -19.53 -22.70 14.37
N ASP A 230 -19.20 -23.47 15.40
CA ASP A 230 -18.89 -22.93 16.73
C ASP A 230 -17.76 -21.88 16.63
N ALA A 231 -17.92 -20.79 17.37
CA ALA A 231 -16.96 -19.69 17.37
C ALA A 231 -15.62 -20.13 17.95
N LEU A 232 -14.54 -19.84 17.22
CA LEU A 232 -13.16 -20.06 17.67
C LEU A 232 -12.70 -18.85 18.50
N VAL A 233 -13.30 -18.59 19.66
CA VAL A 233 -13.04 -17.36 20.41
C VAL A 233 -11.61 -17.31 20.98
N CYS A 234 -10.94 -16.17 20.82
CA CYS A 234 -9.64 -15.88 21.44
C CYS A 234 -9.80 -15.23 22.81
N GLU A 235 -8.88 -15.53 23.72
CA GLU A 235 -8.62 -14.69 24.91
C GLU A 235 -7.87 -13.41 24.49
N ASN A 236 -7.74 -12.44 25.40
CA ASN A 236 -6.85 -11.29 25.23
C ASN A 236 -6.10 -11.02 26.55
N PRO A 237 -4.77 -11.22 26.60
CA PRO A 237 -3.90 -11.63 25.50
C PRO A 237 -4.07 -13.12 25.16
N THR A 238 -4.10 -13.47 23.87
CA THR A 238 -4.07 -14.88 23.45
C THR A 238 -2.65 -15.41 23.29
N SER A 239 -2.44 -16.68 23.66
CA SER A 239 -1.28 -17.48 23.26
C SER A 239 -1.64 -18.58 22.25
N VAL A 240 -2.93 -18.69 21.90
CA VAL A 240 -3.48 -19.71 21.01
C VAL A 240 -3.57 -19.11 19.61
N GLN A 241 -2.71 -19.53 18.69
CA GLN A 241 -2.70 -19.01 17.32
C GLN A 241 -3.86 -19.51 16.46
N THR A 242 -4.48 -20.63 16.87
CA THR A 242 -5.59 -21.26 16.14
C THR A 242 -6.97 -20.75 16.56
N CYS A 243 -7.07 -19.85 17.54
CA CYS A 243 -8.31 -19.13 17.77
C CYS A 243 -8.50 -18.04 16.69
N GLU A 244 -9.69 -17.47 16.59
CA GLU A 244 -10.06 -16.47 15.60
C GLU A 244 -10.35 -15.12 16.27
N THR A 245 -9.69 -14.07 15.80
CA THR A 245 -10.01 -12.66 16.05
C THR A 245 -10.81 -12.05 14.90
N VAL A 246 -11.30 -10.83 15.10
CA VAL A 246 -11.95 -10.04 14.04
C VAL A 246 -10.95 -9.26 13.16
N ASP A 247 -9.75 -9.03 13.67
CA ASP A 247 -8.62 -8.50 12.91
C ASP A 247 -8.11 -9.54 11.90
N LYS A 248 -7.75 -9.11 10.69
CA LYS A 248 -7.24 -9.98 9.61
C LYS A 248 -6.05 -9.35 8.91
N VAL A 249 -5.21 -10.19 8.32
CA VAL A 249 -4.16 -9.80 7.36
C VAL A 249 -4.31 -10.69 6.13
N LEU A 250 -4.65 -10.08 4.99
CA LEU A 250 -4.83 -10.76 3.71
C LEU A 250 -3.82 -10.25 2.69
N TYR A 251 -3.39 -11.09 1.76
CA TYR A 251 -2.31 -10.73 0.84
C TYR A 251 -2.38 -11.45 -0.52
N ARG A 252 -1.71 -10.85 -1.51
CA ARG A 252 -1.29 -11.50 -2.76
C ARG A 252 -0.06 -10.83 -3.35
N GLY A 253 0.72 -11.59 -4.11
CA GLY A 253 1.78 -11.03 -4.97
C GLY A 253 1.24 -10.47 -6.30
N SER A 254 2.16 -10.13 -7.19
CA SER A 254 1.91 -9.71 -8.58
C SER A 254 2.85 -10.38 -9.56
N SER A 255 2.73 -10.03 -10.85
CA SER A 255 3.67 -10.46 -11.89
C SER A 255 5.06 -9.82 -11.77
N VAL A 256 5.21 -8.77 -10.96
CA VAL A 256 6.48 -8.08 -10.69
C VAL A 256 7.06 -8.46 -9.32
N VAL A 257 6.22 -8.58 -8.29
CA VAL A 257 6.63 -8.85 -6.91
C VAL A 257 5.98 -10.15 -6.43
N SER A 258 6.76 -11.20 -6.21
CA SER A 258 6.28 -12.33 -5.41
C SER A 258 6.16 -11.89 -3.95
N LEU A 259 5.11 -12.33 -3.26
CA LEU A 259 4.88 -12.02 -1.86
C LEU A 259 4.41 -13.29 -1.14
N GLU A 260 5.08 -13.65 -0.06
CA GLU A 260 4.81 -14.84 0.75
C GLU A 260 4.76 -14.47 2.23
N ALA A 261 3.77 -14.98 2.96
CA ALA A 261 3.70 -14.85 4.41
C ALA A 261 4.47 -16.00 5.06
N ASP A 262 5.60 -15.70 5.71
CA ASP A 262 6.48 -16.68 6.35
C ASP A 262 5.95 -17.13 7.72
N SER A 263 5.22 -16.26 8.42
CA SER A 263 4.68 -16.53 9.77
C SER A 263 3.53 -15.60 10.12
N PHE A 264 2.67 -16.06 11.01
CA PHE A 264 1.56 -15.33 11.62
C PHE A 264 1.68 -15.45 13.13
N VAL A 265 1.48 -14.35 13.87
CA VAL A 265 1.47 -14.35 15.33
C VAL A 265 0.47 -13.33 15.86
N TYR A 266 -0.41 -13.74 16.77
CA TYR A 266 -1.03 -12.84 17.74
C TYR A 266 0.03 -12.39 18.75
N ASP A 267 0.60 -11.21 18.56
CA ASP A 267 1.78 -10.74 19.30
C ASP A 267 1.42 -10.04 20.63
N SER A 268 0.30 -10.45 21.22
CA SER A 268 -0.37 -9.77 22.34
C SER A 268 0.48 -9.67 23.59
N ALA A 269 1.30 -10.70 23.87
CA ALA A 269 2.17 -10.73 25.05
C ALA A 269 3.27 -9.66 25.04
N LYS A 270 3.56 -9.04 23.88
CA LYS A 270 4.50 -7.91 23.79
C LYS A 270 3.84 -6.56 24.07
N PHE A 271 2.51 -6.49 24.02
CA PHE A 271 1.75 -5.25 24.19
C PHE A 271 0.95 -5.27 25.50
N THR A 272 1.68 -5.44 26.60
CA THR A 272 1.14 -5.45 27.96
C THR A 272 1.70 -4.30 28.79
N ASN A 273 0.95 -3.84 29.77
CA ASN A 273 1.33 -2.73 30.63
C ASN A 273 2.51 -3.10 31.55
N THR A 274 3.42 -2.14 31.74
CA THR A 274 4.63 -2.28 32.59
C THR A 274 4.54 -1.53 33.91
N ASP A 275 3.49 -0.74 34.13
CA ASP A 275 3.22 -0.09 35.41
C ASP A 275 3.03 -1.18 36.49
N PRO A 276 3.71 -1.09 37.65
CA PRO A 276 3.53 -2.05 38.74
C PRO A 276 2.08 -2.25 39.20
N GLU A 277 1.19 -1.26 39.04
CA GLU A 277 -0.24 -1.37 39.37
C GLU A 277 -1.00 -2.25 38.36
N TYR A 278 -0.59 -2.24 37.10
CA TYR A 278 -1.28 -2.88 35.98
C TYR A 278 -0.40 -3.91 35.26
N LEU A 279 0.64 -4.41 35.92
CA LEU A 279 1.71 -5.18 35.27
C LEU A 279 1.14 -6.44 34.59
N GLY A 280 1.32 -6.52 33.27
CA GLY A 280 0.83 -7.63 32.45
C GLY A 280 -0.59 -7.47 31.92
N ASP A 281 -1.31 -6.40 32.29
CA ASP A 281 -2.61 -6.08 31.72
C ASP A 281 -2.48 -5.70 30.24
N ILE A 282 -3.53 -5.94 29.46
CA ILE A 282 -3.59 -5.58 28.04
C ILE A 282 -3.50 -4.06 27.85
N LEU A 283 -2.93 -3.61 26.72
CA LEU A 283 -2.94 -2.19 26.33
C LEU A 283 -4.07 -1.83 25.36
N SER A 284 -4.72 -2.84 24.79
CA SER A 284 -5.86 -2.74 23.89
C SER A 284 -6.74 -3.98 24.07
N ASP A 285 -8.04 -3.83 23.83
CA ASP A 285 -9.01 -4.92 23.79
C ASP A 285 -8.85 -5.84 22.56
N HIS A 286 -7.93 -5.52 21.65
CA HIS A 286 -7.57 -6.36 20.51
C HIS A 286 -6.21 -7.05 20.67
N ASN A 287 -6.09 -8.23 20.05
CA ASN A 287 -4.81 -8.93 19.90
C ASN A 287 -4.13 -8.42 18.61
N PRO A 288 -2.92 -7.82 18.68
CA PRO A 288 -2.21 -7.38 17.48
C PRO A 288 -1.80 -8.57 16.61
N ILE A 289 -1.92 -8.43 15.29
CA ILE A 289 -1.47 -9.45 14.33
C ILE A 289 -0.15 -9.00 13.71
N LEU A 290 0.90 -9.79 13.93
CA LEU A 290 2.20 -9.66 13.30
C LEU A 290 2.37 -10.72 12.20
N VAL A 291 2.77 -10.27 11.01
CA VAL A 291 3.14 -11.15 9.90
C VAL A 291 4.53 -10.81 9.41
N ASN A 292 5.36 -11.84 9.20
CA ASN A 292 6.62 -11.69 8.47
C ASN A 292 6.38 -12.05 7.01
N PHE A 293 6.77 -11.17 6.10
CA PHE A 293 6.68 -11.40 4.66
C PHE A 293 8.06 -11.55 4.04
N THR A 294 8.18 -12.45 3.06
CA THR A 294 9.29 -12.48 2.09
C THR A 294 8.80 -12.00 0.73
N TRP A 295 9.60 -11.19 0.04
CA TRP A 295 9.33 -10.74 -1.32
C TRP A 295 10.51 -10.98 -2.26
N SER A 296 10.22 -11.13 -3.55
CA SER A 296 11.23 -11.15 -4.60
C SER A 296 10.73 -10.55 -5.91
N LEU A 297 11.64 -9.95 -6.69
CA LEU A 297 11.35 -9.40 -8.00
C LEU A 297 11.43 -10.50 -9.09
N SER A 298 10.43 -10.51 -9.96
CA SER A 298 10.09 -11.55 -10.96
C SER A 298 11.09 -12.15 -11.99
N SER A 299 12.37 -11.85 -12.14
CA SER A 299 13.23 -12.22 -13.31
C SER A 299 12.74 -11.91 -14.75
N SER A 300 11.43 -11.83 -15.05
CA SER A 300 10.89 -11.56 -16.39
C SER A 300 10.24 -10.19 -16.51
N LEU A 301 9.66 -9.67 -15.42
CA LEU A 301 9.03 -8.35 -15.36
C LEU A 301 9.56 -7.54 -14.17
N ARG A 302 9.73 -6.25 -14.37
CA ARG A 302 10.17 -5.25 -13.37
C ARG A 302 9.37 -3.97 -13.55
N GLN A 303 9.47 -3.07 -12.59
CA GLN A 303 8.99 -1.70 -12.76
C GLN A 303 10.00 -0.68 -12.26
N SER A 304 9.89 0.56 -12.75
CA SER A 304 10.62 1.70 -12.20
C SER A 304 9.95 2.24 -10.93
N GLN A 305 10.61 3.21 -10.30
CA GLN A 305 9.97 4.12 -9.37
C GLN A 305 8.94 5.03 -10.11
N PHE A 306 7.96 5.58 -9.40
CA PHE A 306 7.01 6.55 -9.96
C PHE A 306 7.61 7.96 -10.08
N SER A 307 7.17 8.68 -11.11
CA SER A 307 7.42 10.10 -11.33
C SER A 307 6.10 10.84 -11.48
N GLY A 308 5.94 12.00 -10.82
CA GLY A 308 4.70 12.78 -10.83
C GLY A 308 3.88 12.65 -9.55
N GLY A 309 2.56 12.90 -9.61
CA GLY A 309 1.68 12.98 -8.44
C GLY A 309 0.29 12.33 -8.62
N PRO A 310 -0.38 11.95 -7.51
CA PRO A 310 -1.62 11.17 -7.54
C PRO A 310 -2.87 12.00 -7.80
N HIS A 311 -3.07 12.41 -9.05
CA HIS A 311 -4.15 13.35 -9.40
C HIS A 311 -5.06 12.90 -10.55
N GLY A 312 -4.87 11.69 -11.07
CA GLY A 312 -5.58 11.15 -12.22
C GLY A 312 -6.33 9.85 -11.92
N THR A 313 -6.74 9.17 -12.99
CA THR A 313 -7.31 7.83 -12.97
C THR A 313 -6.18 6.82 -13.05
N TRP A 314 -6.25 5.76 -12.24
CA TRP A 314 -5.24 4.70 -12.26
C TRP A 314 -5.26 3.91 -13.57
N PHE A 315 -4.07 3.63 -14.11
CA PHE A 315 -3.86 2.68 -15.18
C PHE A 315 -2.65 1.78 -14.89
N ASN A 316 -2.68 0.56 -15.40
CA ASN A 316 -1.56 -0.39 -15.29
C ASN A 316 -1.58 -1.37 -16.46
N ASP A 317 -0.52 -1.36 -17.28
CA ASP A 317 -0.41 -2.24 -18.45
C ASP A 317 -0.02 -3.68 -18.09
N LEU A 318 0.53 -3.92 -16.88
CA LEU A 318 1.06 -5.23 -16.46
C LEU A 318 0.14 -6.43 -16.76
N PRO A 319 -1.18 -6.38 -16.52
CA PRO A 319 -2.07 -7.51 -16.81
C PRO A 319 -2.19 -7.84 -18.30
N SER A 320 -1.86 -6.89 -19.17
CA SER A 320 -1.98 -6.99 -20.63
C SER A 320 -0.63 -7.23 -21.31
N ILE A 321 0.47 -7.36 -20.56
CA ILE A 321 1.79 -7.65 -21.11
C ILE A 321 1.86 -9.12 -21.56
N PRO A 322 2.18 -9.41 -22.84
CA PRO A 322 2.33 -10.77 -23.34
C PRO A 322 3.58 -11.44 -22.74
N SER A 323 3.71 -12.76 -22.92
CA SER A 323 4.83 -13.53 -22.34
C SER A 323 6.21 -13.20 -22.90
N SER A 324 6.28 -12.56 -24.08
CA SER A 324 7.53 -12.18 -24.74
C SER A 324 7.38 -10.79 -25.37
N PRO A 325 7.22 -9.75 -24.54
CA PRO A 325 6.90 -8.42 -25.01
C PRO A 325 8.14 -7.77 -25.62
N ALA A 326 7.96 -7.08 -26.74
CA ALA A 326 9.01 -6.29 -27.36
C ALA A 326 8.40 -5.06 -28.01
N ALA A 327 8.83 -3.87 -27.59
CA ALA A 327 8.39 -2.62 -28.19
C ALA A 327 8.70 -2.55 -29.69
N SER A 328 7.79 -1.99 -30.47
CA SER A 328 7.92 -1.73 -31.90
C SER A 328 7.83 -0.22 -32.22
N VAL A 329 6.93 0.51 -31.56
CA VAL A 329 6.74 1.95 -31.76
C VAL A 329 6.55 2.65 -30.42
N ILE A 330 7.32 3.70 -30.19
CA ILE A 330 7.18 4.61 -29.06
C ILE A 330 6.46 5.87 -29.55
N THR A 331 5.46 6.35 -28.82
CA THR A 331 4.70 7.55 -29.16
C THR A 331 4.49 8.40 -27.92
N PHE A 332 4.76 9.70 -28.04
CA PHE A 332 4.45 10.69 -27.00
C PHE A 332 3.67 11.86 -27.60
N SER A 333 2.83 12.50 -26.78
CA SER A 333 2.23 13.79 -27.10
C SER A 333 2.56 14.76 -25.98
N GLY A 334 3.05 15.95 -26.33
CA GLY A 334 3.38 16.97 -25.32
C GLY A 334 3.44 18.38 -25.89
N ALA A 335 3.27 19.35 -25.01
CA ALA A 335 3.49 20.78 -25.28
C ALA A 335 4.18 21.43 -24.07
N GLU A 336 3.44 22.21 -23.27
CA GLU A 336 3.95 22.70 -21.99
C GLU A 336 4.17 21.57 -20.99
N ARG A 337 3.36 20.51 -21.09
CA ARG A 337 3.37 19.33 -20.21
C ARG A 337 3.38 18.05 -21.04
N LEU A 338 3.47 16.90 -20.39
CA LEU A 338 3.33 15.60 -21.03
C LEU A 338 1.84 15.24 -21.09
N ASP A 339 1.24 15.36 -22.26
CA ASP A 339 -0.18 15.11 -22.47
C ASP A 339 -0.49 13.61 -22.54
N ALA A 340 0.33 12.83 -23.26
CA ALA A 340 0.09 11.39 -23.43
C ALA A 340 1.37 10.57 -23.68
N VAL A 341 1.30 9.29 -23.30
CA VAL A 341 2.30 8.25 -23.63
C VAL A 341 1.61 7.05 -24.28
N ALA A 342 2.27 6.46 -25.28
CA ALA A 342 1.79 5.26 -25.94
C ALA A 342 2.95 4.38 -26.41
N LEU A 343 2.69 3.08 -26.44
CA LEU A 343 3.64 2.07 -26.87
C LEU A 343 2.91 0.96 -27.66
N GLU A 344 3.45 0.61 -28.81
CA GLU A 344 3.04 -0.58 -29.56
C GLU A 344 4.10 -1.68 -29.37
N LEU A 345 3.65 -2.91 -29.18
CA LEU A 345 4.48 -4.12 -29.15
C LEU A 345 4.48 -4.80 -30.53
N LYS A 346 5.50 -5.62 -30.80
CA LYS A 346 5.65 -6.33 -32.08
C LYS A 346 4.51 -7.30 -32.42
N ASP A 347 3.73 -7.74 -31.42
CA ASP A 347 2.56 -8.60 -31.63
C ASP A 347 1.26 -7.83 -31.94
N GLY A 348 1.33 -6.49 -31.97
CA GLY A 348 0.19 -5.61 -32.21
C GLY A 348 -0.54 -5.15 -30.95
N THR A 349 -0.15 -5.64 -29.77
CA THR A 349 -0.63 -5.08 -28.49
C THR A 349 -0.22 -3.61 -28.40
N SER A 350 -1.13 -2.74 -27.98
CA SER A 350 -0.85 -1.31 -27.85
C SER A 350 -1.43 -0.74 -26.56
N PHE A 351 -0.67 0.18 -25.97
CA PHE A 351 -1.03 0.92 -24.76
C PHE A 351 -1.05 2.41 -25.08
N SER A 352 -2.01 3.14 -24.52
CA SER A 352 -2.11 4.59 -24.67
C SER A 352 -2.78 5.18 -23.44
N HIS A 353 -2.11 6.14 -22.82
CA HIS A 353 -2.52 6.81 -21.58
C HIS A 353 -2.35 8.32 -21.75
N GLY A 354 -3.18 9.09 -21.06
CA GLY A 354 -3.24 10.55 -21.13
C GLY A 354 -4.31 11.08 -22.10
N GLY A 355 -4.30 12.40 -22.27
CA GLY A 355 -5.31 13.11 -23.04
C GLY A 355 -5.02 13.22 -24.54
N THR A 356 -5.85 14.00 -25.23
CA THR A 356 -5.72 14.25 -26.68
C THR A 356 -4.91 15.51 -27.01
N GLY A 357 -4.31 16.14 -26.01
CA GLY A 357 -3.54 17.38 -26.15
C GLY A 357 -2.14 17.16 -26.73
N GLY A 358 -1.36 18.24 -26.73
CA GLY A 358 0.04 18.22 -27.16
C GLY A 358 0.27 17.98 -28.65
N THR A 359 1.55 17.99 -29.05
CA THR A 359 1.99 17.57 -30.39
C THR A 359 2.48 16.14 -30.35
N LYS A 360 1.87 15.27 -31.15
CA LYS A 360 2.26 13.87 -31.26
C LYS A 360 3.58 13.71 -32.01
N VAL A 361 4.49 12.95 -31.41
CA VAL A 361 5.75 12.50 -32.00
C VAL A 361 5.88 10.99 -31.85
N SER A 362 6.62 10.32 -32.73
CA SER A 362 6.77 8.86 -32.67
C SER A 362 8.11 8.38 -33.20
N LEU A 363 8.56 7.23 -32.70
CA LEU A 363 9.78 6.55 -33.08
C LEU A 363 9.50 5.06 -33.29
N THR A 364 9.70 4.59 -34.53
CA THR A 364 9.69 3.15 -34.85
C THR A 364 11.06 2.57 -34.54
N LEU A 365 11.07 1.48 -33.76
CA LEU A 365 12.28 0.76 -33.38
C LEU A 365 12.73 -0.18 -34.49
N ALA A 366 14.03 -0.23 -34.76
CA ALA A 366 14.62 -1.17 -35.69
C ALA A 366 14.60 -2.60 -35.12
N SER A 367 14.88 -3.59 -35.97
CA SER A 367 15.04 -4.98 -35.50
C SER A 367 16.17 -5.08 -34.48
N GLY A 368 15.88 -5.61 -33.29
CA GLY A 368 16.82 -5.72 -32.17
C GLY A 368 17.10 -4.41 -31.41
N GLU A 369 16.41 -3.32 -31.75
CA GLU A 369 16.46 -2.07 -30.99
C GLU A 369 15.44 -2.11 -29.85
N TYR A 370 15.86 -1.62 -28.68
CA TYR A 370 15.04 -1.62 -27.46
C TYR A 370 15.10 -0.26 -26.76
N TRP A 371 14.07 0.07 -25.98
CA TRP A 371 14.04 1.28 -25.16
C TRP A 371 14.68 1.01 -23.80
N THR A 372 15.80 1.66 -23.51
CA THR A 372 16.66 1.36 -22.34
C THR A 372 16.64 2.43 -21.26
N GLU A 373 16.39 3.69 -21.61
CA GLU A 373 16.41 4.78 -20.64
C GLU A 373 15.27 5.77 -20.88
N THR A 374 14.69 6.29 -19.80
CA THR A 374 13.67 7.33 -19.84
C THR A 374 14.03 8.44 -18.87
N LYS A 375 14.10 9.68 -19.36
CA LYS A 375 14.16 10.87 -18.53
C LYS A 375 12.75 11.44 -18.39
N LEU A 376 12.29 11.65 -17.16
CA LEU A 376 11.05 12.36 -16.85
C LEU A 376 11.38 13.63 -16.08
N CYS A 377 10.66 14.71 -16.37
CA CYS A 377 10.74 15.92 -15.57
C CYS A 377 9.36 16.33 -15.07
N THR A 378 9.30 16.74 -13.82
CA THR A 378 8.04 17.06 -13.14
C THR A 378 7.93 18.55 -12.85
N GLY A 379 6.71 19.02 -12.66
CA GLY A 379 6.42 20.40 -12.28
C GLY A 379 5.06 20.51 -11.63
N LYS A 380 4.74 21.71 -11.13
CA LYS A 380 3.42 22.00 -10.56
C LYS A 380 2.54 22.75 -11.54
N HIS A 381 1.33 22.26 -11.74
CA HIS A 381 0.27 22.92 -12.49
C HIS A 381 -1.01 22.87 -11.66
N ASN A 382 -1.68 24.01 -11.46
CA ASN A 382 -2.88 24.10 -10.61
C ASN A 382 -2.72 23.44 -9.21
N LYS A 383 -1.53 23.61 -8.61
CA LYS A 383 -1.12 23.02 -7.31
C LYS A 383 -0.91 21.50 -7.31
N HIS A 384 -1.09 20.82 -8.43
CA HIS A 384 -0.87 19.39 -8.60
C HIS A 384 0.50 19.14 -9.24
N THR A 385 1.24 18.16 -8.73
CA THR A 385 2.51 17.73 -9.34
C THR A 385 2.21 16.77 -10.48
N ARG A 386 2.85 16.97 -11.64
CA ARG A 386 2.66 16.12 -12.83
C ARG A 386 3.89 16.04 -13.71
N ASN A 387 3.87 15.15 -14.70
CA ASN A 387 4.95 15.04 -15.68
C ASN A 387 4.83 16.15 -16.73
N PHE A 388 5.91 16.92 -16.88
CA PHE A 388 6.02 18.01 -17.85
C PHE A 388 6.76 17.58 -19.11
N TYR A 389 7.64 16.58 -19.00
CA TYR A 389 8.51 16.15 -20.09
C TYR A 389 8.86 14.68 -19.97
N ILE A 390 9.02 14.04 -21.12
CA ILE A 390 9.58 12.70 -21.27
C ILE A 390 10.63 12.70 -22.37
N LYS A 391 11.69 11.92 -22.18
CA LYS A 391 12.64 11.54 -23.23
C LYS A 391 13.01 10.06 -23.13
N ALA A 392 12.72 9.32 -24.18
CA ALA A 392 13.20 7.96 -24.38
C ALA A 392 14.58 7.96 -25.04
N THR A 393 15.45 7.04 -24.62
CA THR A 393 16.71 6.69 -25.28
C THR A 393 16.73 5.19 -25.56
N THR A 394 17.08 4.81 -26.79
CA THR A 394 17.14 3.40 -27.22
C THR A 394 18.55 2.82 -27.14
N SER A 395 18.64 1.49 -27.25
CA SER A 395 19.90 0.74 -27.30
C SER A 395 20.82 1.12 -28.46
N THR A 396 20.31 1.82 -29.49
CA THR A 396 21.11 2.33 -30.62
C THR A 396 21.43 3.83 -30.49
N GLY A 397 21.04 4.46 -29.38
CA GLY A 397 21.26 5.88 -29.10
C GLY A 397 20.26 6.83 -29.78
N LYS A 398 19.18 6.33 -30.36
CA LYS A 398 18.08 7.19 -30.82
C LYS A 398 17.30 7.73 -29.64
N THR A 399 16.72 8.91 -29.81
CA THR A 399 15.91 9.54 -28.78
C THR A 399 14.57 10.02 -29.33
N LEU A 400 13.54 9.99 -28.48
CA LEU A 400 12.23 10.59 -28.72
C LEU A 400 11.85 11.40 -27.48
N GLU A 401 11.39 12.64 -27.64
CA GLU A 401 11.03 13.49 -26.51
C GLU A 401 9.76 14.28 -26.78
N ALA A 402 9.02 14.61 -25.71
CA ALA A 402 7.83 15.46 -25.77
C ALA A 402 7.65 16.24 -24.46
N GLY A 403 6.94 17.35 -24.53
CA GLY A 403 6.73 18.26 -23.40
C GLY A 403 7.88 19.25 -23.21
N THR A 404 7.89 19.95 -22.07
CA THR A 404 8.89 20.97 -21.74
C THR A 404 9.68 20.58 -20.50
N SER A 405 11.00 20.42 -20.62
CA SER A 405 11.87 20.07 -19.49
C SER A 405 11.77 21.12 -18.38
N THR A 406 11.79 20.65 -17.13
CA THR A 406 11.88 21.48 -15.93
C THR A 406 13.23 21.28 -15.25
N ASP A 407 13.44 21.91 -14.09
CA ASP A 407 14.65 21.71 -13.26
C ASP A 407 14.58 20.39 -12.46
N ASP A 408 13.38 19.87 -12.21
CA ASP A 408 13.13 18.65 -11.43
C ASP A 408 13.01 17.43 -12.36
N CYS A 409 14.16 16.87 -12.76
CA CYS A 409 14.22 15.71 -13.64
C CYS A 409 14.87 14.49 -12.98
N GLN A 410 14.37 13.31 -13.34
CA GLN A 410 14.94 12.02 -13.00
C GLN A 410 15.12 11.16 -14.25
N THR A 411 16.21 10.39 -14.28
CA THR A 411 16.46 9.39 -15.31
C THR A 411 16.25 8.00 -14.73
N PHE A 412 15.47 7.20 -15.45
CA PHE A 412 15.19 5.80 -15.15
C PHE A 412 15.85 4.93 -16.22
N THR A 413 16.75 4.05 -15.78
CA THR A 413 17.43 3.09 -16.66
C THR A 413 16.82 1.71 -16.43
N ALA A 414 16.44 1.03 -17.51
CA ALA A 414 16.02 -0.36 -17.43
C ALA A 414 17.17 -1.22 -16.91
N PRO A 415 16.93 -2.19 -16.00
CA PRO A 415 17.97 -3.09 -15.51
C PRO A 415 18.69 -3.83 -16.66
N ASP A 416 19.91 -4.29 -16.42
CA ASP A 416 20.66 -5.05 -17.42
C ASP A 416 19.84 -6.26 -17.92
N GLY A 417 19.69 -6.36 -19.25
CA GLY A 417 18.88 -7.40 -19.89
C GLY A 417 17.38 -7.10 -19.96
N PHE A 418 16.93 -5.92 -19.52
CA PHE A 418 15.54 -5.48 -19.57
C PHE A 418 15.34 -4.26 -20.46
N ALA A 419 14.13 -4.12 -21.02
CA ALA A 419 13.71 -2.96 -21.80
C ALA A 419 12.30 -2.50 -21.41
N VAL A 420 11.98 -1.22 -21.67
CA VAL A 420 10.63 -0.67 -21.45
C VAL A 420 9.63 -1.33 -22.41
N VAL A 421 8.54 -1.87 -21.85
CA VAL A 421 7.47 -2.55 -22.60
C VAL A 421 6.05 -2.12 -22.22
N GLY A 422 5.90 -1.14 -21.34
CA GLY A 422 4.60 -0.62 -20.93
C GLY A 422 4.72 0.41 -19.83
N PHE A 423 3.57 0.82 -19.31
CA PHE A 423 3.46 1.88 -18.33
C PHE A 423 2.49 1.50 -17.19
N MET A 424 2.60 2.24 -16.09
CA MET A 424 1.58 2.31 -15.05
C MET A 424 1.61 3.68 -14.38
N GLY A 425 0.52 4.11 -13.77
CA GLY A 425 0.46 5.42 -13.13
C GLY A 425 -0.94 5.99 -13.10
N GLN A 426 -1.02 7.31 -13.20
CA GLN A 426 -2.27 8.05 -13.14
C GLN A 426 -2.33 9.10 -14.23
N ASP A 427 -3.46 9.16 -14.94
CA ASP A 427 -3.66 10.08 -16.05
C ASP A 427 -5.05 10.72 -16.05
N ALA A 428 -5.18 11.79 -16.82
CA ALA A 428 -6.44 12.39 -17.19
C ALA A 428 -6.25 13.10 -18.54
N ASP A 429 -6.44 14.42 -18.58
CA ASP A 429 -6.06 15.23 -19.75
C ASP A 429 -4.54 15.21 -20.01
N GLU A 430 -3.74 14.87 -19.00
CA GLU A 430 -2.27 14.83 -19.01
C GLU A 430 -1.76 13.63 -18.18
N ILE A 431 -0.45 13.33 -18.26
CA ILE A 431 0.19 12.30 -17.44
C ILE A 431 0.56 12.87 -16.05
N ASP A 432 -0.29 12.62 -15.06
CA ASP A 432 -0.07 13.09 -13.69
C ASP A 432 1.01 12.25 -12.98
N GLN A 433 1.00 10.93 -13.12
CA GLN A 433 1.99 10.02 -12.53
C GLN A 433 2.37 8.92 -13.54
N LEU A 434 3.65 8.52 -13.57
CA LEU A 434 4.15 7.50 -14.49
C LEU A 434 5.27 6.67 -13.87
N ALA A 435 5.18 5.36 -14.03
CA ALA A 435 6.26 4.41 -13.91
C ALA A 435 6.33 3.55 -15.18
N LEU A 436 7.49 2.95 -15.40
CA LEU A 436 7.79 2.12 -16.56
C LEU A 436 7.68 0.65 -16.16
N VAL A 437 7.10 -0.15 -17.05
CA VAL A 437 7.17 -1.60 -17.00
C VAL A 437 8.37 -2.05 -17.82
N TYR A 438 9.23 -2.87 -17.23
CA TYR A 438 10.35 -3.48 -17.94
C TYR A 438 10.15 -4.99 -18.10
N ALA A 439 10.61 -5.53 -19.23
CA ALA A 439 10.67 -6.96 -19.48
C ALA A 439 12.04 -7.40 -20.01
N ALA A 440 12.40 -8.66 -19.73
CA ALA A 440 13.61 -9.26 -20.26
C ALA A 440 13.54 -9.46 -21.79
N TYR A 441 14.64 -9.19 -22.52
CA TYR A 441 14.71 -9.27 -24.00
C TYR A 441 15.72 -10.28 -24.55
#